data_AF-A0A100W1Y1-F1
#
_entry.id   AF-A0A100W1Y1-F1
#
_cell.length_a   1.000
_cell.length_b   1.000
_cell.length_c   1.000
_cell.angle_alpha   90.00
_cell.angle_beta   90.00
_cell.angle_gamma   90.00
#
_symmetry.space_group_name_H-M   'P 1'
#
loop_
_entity.id
_entity.type
_entity.pdbx_description
1 polymer ?
#
loop_
_entity_poly.entity_id
_entity_poly.type
_entity_poly.pdbx_seq_one_letter_code
_entity_poly.pdbx_strand_id
1 'polypeptide(L)'
;MKDLIFLTAAVWLAAVGYCFGWKFIRNYGNYLLGLECLVVGVSATNFLIGSLLGPAEGGVAYDISFFLDAFSRSFGFTLILVMGLMAVTHQYKPTIAVEIGVFGLAIAGGVFLRKFHDETLHVAPATFYVVVNVLTTAFLAYFVKRVWESGAQKLAVATGLVTAAASAIAMSYDFFPLPFDDQNRTLFYTAALITWGSQGPIYFLAYRALHNHNVATGTEGNRSQKADARHSIG
;
A
#
# COMPACT_ATOMS: atom_id res chain seq x y z
N MET A 1 -1.77 28.99 -2.52
CA MET A 1 -1.83 28.00 -3.63
C MET A 1 -1.25 26.65 -3.21
N LYS A 2 -0.05 26.60 -2.61
CA LYS A 2 0.60 25.36 -2.15
C LYS A 2 -0.28 24.56 -1.18
N ASP A 3 -0.86 25.22 -0.17
CA ASP A 3 -1.70 24.57 0.85
C ASP A 3 -2.98 23.96 0.25
N LEU A 4 -3.57 24.61 -0.76
CA LEU A 4 -4.75 24.08 -1.44
C LEU A 4 -4.43 22.78 -2.21
N ILE A 5 -3.27 22.74 -2.87
CA ILE A 5 -2.80 21.54 -3.59
C ILE A 5 -2.51 20.42 -2.59
N PHE A 6 -1.86 20.74 -1.47
CA PHE A 6 -1.60 19.81 -0.38
C PHE A 6 -2.89 19.20 0.20
N LEU A 7 -3.87 20.03 0.57
CA LEU A 7 -5.15 19.55 1.09
C LEU A 7 -5.91 18.71 0.06
N THR A 8 -5.87 19.13 -1.21
CA THR A 8 -6.47 18.37 -2.31
C THR A 8 -5.80 17.02 -2.50
N ALA A 9 -4.48 16.94 -2.35
CA ALA A 9 -3.73 15.68 -2.40
C ALA A 9 -4.10 14.75 -1.23
N ALA A 10 -4.33 15.30 -0.03
CA ALA A 10 -4.78 14.52 1.12
C ALA A 10 -6.20 13.95 0.90
N VAL A 11 -7.12 14.77 0.38
CA VAL A 11 -8.47 14.32 -0.02
C VAL A 11 -8.40 13.24 -1.09
N TRP A 12 -7.52 13.42 -2.10
CA TRP A 12 -7.30 12.44 -3.16
C TRP A 12 -6.85 11.09 -2.59
N LEU A 13 -5.82 11.07 -1.73
CA LEU A 13 -5.35 9.84 -1.11
C LEU A 13 -6.44 9.17 -0.26
N ALA A 14 -7.17 9.95 0.54
CA ALA A 14 -8.26 9.43 1.37
C ALA A 14 -9.36 8.79 0.51
N ALA A 15 -9.83 9.50 -0.52
CA ALA A 15 -10.85 9.01 -1.44
C ALA A 15 -10.40 7.72 -2.15
N VAL A 16 -9.16 7.68 -2.63
CA VAL A 16 -8.58 6.49 -3.25
C VAL A 16 -8.52 5.33 -2.27
N GLY A 17 -8.02 5.54 -1.04
CA GLY A 17 -7.92 4.51 -0.02
C GLY A 17 -9.27 3.84 0.26
N TYR A 18 -10.32 4.65 0.47
CA TYR A 18 -11.67 4.14 0.70
C TYR A 18 -12.27 3.46 -0.53
N CYS A 19 -12.21 4.12 -1.69
CA CYS A 19 -12.82 3.60 -2.92
C CYS A 19 -12.18 2.29 -3.38
N PHE A 20 -10.86 2.21 -3.41
CA PHE A 20 -10.15 1.04 -3.91
C PHE A 20 -10.03 -0.06 -2.86
N GLY A 21 -9.94 0.29 -1.58
CA GLY A 21 -10.04 -0.69 -0.49
C GLY A 21 -11.36 -1.44 -0.53
N TRP A 22 -12.48 -0.71 -0.65
CA TRP A 22 -13.79 -1.33 -0.81
C TRP A 22 -13.89 -2.18 -2.09
N LYS A 23 -13.35 -1.71 -3.22
CA LYS A 23 -13.36 -2.47 -4.48
C LYS A 23 -12.55 -3.76 -4.40
N PHE A 24 -11.42 -3.79 -3.69
CA PHE A 24 -10.64 -5.03 -3.50
C PHE A 24 -11.42 -6.08 -2.71
N ILE A 25 -12.08 -5.67 -1.63
CA ILE A 25 -12.92 -6.55 -0.81
C ILE A 25 -14.11 -7.05 -1.63
N ARG A 26 -14.88 -6.13 -2.21
CA ARG A 26 -16.15 -6.46 -2.87
C ARG A 26 -15.97 -7.25 -4.16
N ASN A 27 -14.96 -6.93 -4.98
CA ASN A 27 -14.84 -7.53 -6.31
C ASN A 27 -13.96 -8.78 -6.32
N TYR A 28 -13.01 -8.91 -5.38
CA TYR A 28 -12.02 -9.99 -5.40
C TYR A 28 -11.90 -10.75 -4.08
N GLY A 29 -12.61 -10.35 -3.01
CA GLY A 29 -12.44 -10.94 -1.69
C GLY A 29 -11.03 -10.81 -1.13
N ASN A 30 -10.25 -9.83 -1.61
CA ASN A 30 -8.87 -9.63 -1.19
C ASN A 30 -8.84 -8.70 0.02
N TYR A 31 -8.99 -9.29 1.22
CA TYR A 31 -9.06 -8.56 2.47
C TYR A 31 -7.72 -7.91 2.84
N LEU A 32 -6.59 -8.51 2.48
CA LEU A 32 -5.26 -7.95 2.69
C LEU A 32 -5.11 -6.58 2.03
N LEU A 33 -5.28 -6.51 0.70
CA LEU A 33 -5.20 -5.23 -0.04
C LEU A 33 -6.32 -4.29 0.34
N GLY A 34 -7.52 -4.85 0.54
CA GLY A 34 -8.71 -4.09 0.92
C GLY A 34 -8.54 -3.31 2.21
N LEU A 35 -8.20 -4.01 3.29
CA LEU A 35 -8.04 -3.42 4.62
C LEU A 35 -6.85 -2.46 4.67
N GLU A 36 -5.74 -2.78 4.00
CA GLU A 36 -4.60 -1.87 3.92
C GLU A 36 -4.97 -0.54 3.24
N CYS A 37 -5.69 -0.58 2.12
CA CYS A 37 -6.16 0.64 1.47
C CYS A 37 -7.11 1.45 2.38
N LEU A 38 -7.94 0.78 3.20
CA LEU A 38 -8.79 1.45 4.18
C LEU A 38 -7.96 2.09 5.31
N VAL A 39 -6.93 1.41 5.82
CA VAL A 39 -5.97 1.96 6.80
C VAL A 39 -5.34 3.24 6.28
N VAL A 40 -4.92 3.24 5.01
CA VAL A 40 -4.34 4.41 4.34
C VAL A 40 -5.37 5.53 4.20
N GLY A 41 -6.63 5.20 3.88
CA GLY A 41 -7.72 6.17 3.84
C GLY A 41 -7.98 6.85 5.19
N VAL A 42 -7.97 6.05 6.28
CA VAL A 42 -8.08 6.56 7.66
C VAL A 42 -6.88 7.41 8.03
N SER A 43 -5.66 6.99 7.67
CA SER A 43 -4.45 7.77 7.89
C SER A 43 -4.52 9.14 7.21
N ALA A 44 -4.86 9.16 5.91
CA ALA A 44 -4.96 10.38 5.13
C ALA A 44 -6.06 11.32 5.62
N THR A 45 -7.18 10.77 6.12
CA THR A 45 -8.27 11.56 6.71
C THR A 45 -7.84 12.22 8.02
N ASN A 46 -7.16 11.49 8.89
CA ASN A 46 -6.62 12.05 10.13
C ASN A 46 -5.52 13.09 9.85
N PHE A 47 -4.69 12.86 8.82
CA PHE A 47 -3.69 13.84 8.37
C PHE A 47 -4.34 15.14 7.90
N LEU A 48 -5.43 15.03 7.12
CA LEU A 48 -6.21 16.16 6.64
C LEU A 48 -6.84 16.93 7.82
N ILE A 49 -7.47 16.23 8.75
CA ILE A 49 -8.07 16.84 9.95
C ILE A 49 -7.01 17.56 10.78
N GLY A 50 -5.88 16.91 11.07
CA GLY A 50 -4.76 17.52 11.79
C GLY A 50 -4.25 18.78 11.09
N SER A 51 -4.16 18.75 9.76
CA SER A 51 -3.73 19.90 8.95
C SER A 51 -4.71 21.06 8.94
N LEU A 52 -6.01 20.79 9.08
CA LEU A 52 -7.04 21.83 9.15
C LEU A 52 -7.16 22.43 10.56
N LEU A 53 -6.97 21.62 11.60
CA LEU A 53 -7.01 22.06 13.01
C LEU A 53 -5.72 22.74 13.46
N GLY A 54 -4.61 22.49 12.76
CA GLY A 54 -3.29 23.00 13.09
C GLY A 54 -2.63 22.31 14.28
N PRO A 55 -1.38 22.67 14.63
CA PRO A 55 -0.57 21.90 15.58
C PRO A 55 -1.12 21.85 17.02
N ALA A 56 -1.88 22.87 17.46
CA ALA A 56 -2.39 22.95 18.82
C ALA A 56 -3.59 22.03 19.08
N GLU A 57 -4.50 21.91 18.11
CA GLU A 57 -5.75 21.15 18.25
C GLU A 57 -5.72 19.82 17.48
N GLY A 58 -4.83 19.69 16.49
CA GLY A 58 -4.69 18.51 15.63
C GLY A 58 -3.82 17.37 16.19
N GLY A 59 -3.23 17.52 17.39
CA GLY A 59 -2.23 16.59 17.91
C GLY A 59 -2.62 15.11 17.87
N VAL A 60 -3.83 14.77 18.34
CA VAL A 60 -4.32 13.37 18.31
C VAL A 60 -4.53 12.86 16.88
N ALA A 61 -5.03 13.71 15.98
CA ALA A 61 -5.23 13.34 14.58
C ALA A 61 -3.88 13.09 13.89
N TYR A 62 -2.87 13.93 14.15
CA TYR A 62 -1.51 13.70 13.67
C TYR A 62 -0.90 12.41 14.23
N ASP A 63 -1.06 12.13 15.52
CA ASP A 63 -0.55 10.90 16.13
C ASP A 63 -1.14 9.65 15.47
N ILE A 64 -2.46 9.64 15.23
CA ILE A 64 -3.14 8.54 14.54
C ILE A 64 -2.62 8.42 13.10
N SER A 65 -2.52 9.54 12.39
CA SER A 65 -2.04 9.55 11.00
C SER A 65 -0.62 9.01 10.90
N PHE A 66 0.32 9.52 11.70
CA PHE A 66 1.72 9.09 11.66
C PHE A 66 1.88 7.64 12.11
N PHE A 67 1.09 7.17 13.07
CA PHE A 67 1.08 5.75 13.45
C PHE A 67 0.64 4.86 12.30
N LEU A 68 -0.48 5.19 11.64
CA LEU A 68 -0.99 4.39 10.53
C LEU A 68 -0.09 4.49 9.29
N ASP A 69 0.53 5.65 9.02
CA ASP A 69 1.53 5.80 7.96
C ASP A 69 2.77 4.93 8.23
N ALA A 70 3.28 4.93 9.46
CA ALA A 70 4.40 4.06 9.84
C ALA A 70 4.03 2.57 9.73
N PHE A 71 2.82 2.19 10.14
CA PHE A 71 2.29 0.84 9.93
C PHE A 71 2.26 0.46 8.44
N SER A 72 1.75 1.35 7.58
CA SER A 72 1.67 1.11 6.14
C SER A 72 3.05 0.99 5.49
N ARG A 73 4.02 1.85 5.87
CA ARG A 73 5.39 1.79 5.35
C ARG A 73 6.18 0.57 5.85
N SER A 74 5.86 0.07 7.03
CA SER A 74 6.54 -1.09 7.62
C SER A 74 6.01 -2.42 7.10
N PHE A 75 4.71 -2.65 7.22
CA PHE A 75 4.09 -3.96 6.97
C PHE A 75 2.91 -3.91 5.98
N GLY A 76 2.23 -2.77 5.87
CA GLY A 76 1.06 -2.60 5.01
C GLY A 76 1.36 -2.64 3.51
N PHE A 77 1.87 -1.55 2.95
CA PHE A 77 2.33 -1.47 1.57
C PHE A 77 3.66 -2.21 1.31
N THR A 78 3.98 -3.21 2.14
CA THR A 78 5.12 -4.10 2.00
C THR A 78 4.64 -5.56 2.06
N LEU A 79 4.63 -6.18 3.24
CA LEU A 79 4.26 -7.57 3.46
C LEU A 79 2.81 -7.84 3.04
N ILE A 80 1.86 -7.03 3.52
CA ILE A 80 0.43 -7.18 3.22
C ILE A 80 0.18 -6.97 1.72
N LEU A 81 0.81 -5.96 1.12
CA LEU A 81 0.77 -5.75 -0.33
C LEU A 81 1.29 -6.96 -1.11
N VAL A 82 2.47 -7.47 -0.77
CA VAL A 82 3.08 -8.63 -1.45
C VAL A 82 2.14 -9.82 -1.38
N MET A 83 1.70 -10.20 -0.18
CA MET A 83 0.79 -11.34 -0.01
C MET A 83 -0.55 -11.12 -0.73
N GLY A 84 -1.08 -9.90 -0.71
CA GLY A 84 -2.29 -9.54 -1.43
C GLY A 84 -2.14 -9.69 -2.95
N LEU A 85 -0.98 -9.33 -3.51
CA LEU A 85 -0.65 -9.51 -4.92
C LEU A 85 -0.28 -10.97 -5.27
N MET A 86 0.10 -11.79 -4.30
CA MET A 86 0.31 -13.24 -4.49
C MET A 86 -0.98 -13.96 -4.91
N ALA A 87 -2.15 -13.39 -4.62
CA ALA A 87 -3.42 -13.90 -5.13
C ALA A 87 -3.46 -13.96 -6.66
N VAL A 88 -2.91 -12.96 -7.36
CA VAL A 88 -2.93 -12.90 -8.84
C VAL A 88 -1.62 -13.34 -9.48
N THR A 89 -0.51 -13.30 -8.76
CA THR A 89 0.78 -13.73 -9.31
C THR A 89 1.06 -15.21 -9.09
N HIS A 90 0.69 -15.74 -7.92
CA HIS A 90 1.00 -17.10 -7.47
C HIS A 90 -0.25 -17.94 -7.18
N GLN A 91 -1.46 -17.38 -7.34
CA GLN A 91 -2.72 -18.05 -6.99
C GLN A 91 -2.78 -18.44 -5.51
N TYR A 92 -2.08 -17.67 -4.66
CA TYR A 92 -2.05 -17.86 -3.22
C TYR A 92 -3.31 -17.26 -2.58
N LYS A 93 -4.07 -18.08 -1.87
CA LYS A 93 -5.21 -17.63 -1.06
C LYS A 93 -4.84 -17.83 0.42
N PRO A 94 -4.50 -16.75 1.14
CA PRO A 94 -4.21 -16.86 2.56
C PRO A 94 -5.45 -17.34 3.30
N THR A 95 -5.25 -18.13 4.35
CA THR A 95 -6.34 -18.48 5.26
C THR A 95 -6.65 -17.29 6.17
N ILE A 96 -7.87 -17.24 6.72
CA ILE A 96 -8.28 -16.19 7.68
C ILE A 96 -7.28 -16.08 8.84
N ALA A 97 -6.74 -17.22 9.32
CA ALA A 97 -5.73 -17.23 10.37
C ALA A 97 -4.42 -16.54 9.95
N VAL A 98 -3.98 -16.72 8.70
CA VAL A 98 -2.81 -16.03 8.15
C VAL A 98 -3.08 -14.54 8.00
N GLU A 99 -4.26 -14.14 7.51
CA GLU A 99 -4.62 -12.73 7.39
C GLU A 99 -4.62 -12.04 8.75
N ILE A 100 -5.29 -12.62 9.76
CA ILE A 100 -5.30 -12.11 11.14
C ILE A 100 -3.88 -12.08 11.71
N GLY A 101 -3.11 -13.14 11.50
CA GLY A 101 -1.73 -13.25 11.99
C GLY A 101 -0.83 -12.16 11.41
N VAL A 102 -0.96 -11.84 10.12
CA VAL A 102 -0.15 -10.80 9.49
C VAL A 102 -0.56 -9.41 9.93
N PHE A 103 -1.85 -9.11 10.04
CA PHE A 103 -2.29 -7.84 10.61
C PHE A 103 -1.87 -7.71 12.08
N GLY A 104 -1.95 -8.78 12.87
CA GLY A 104 -1.48 -8.82 14.25
C GLY A 104 0.03 -8.59 14.37
N LEU A 105 0.83 -9.26 13.53
CA LEU A 105 2.28 -9.07 13.46
C LEU A 105 2.63 -7.64 13.04
N ALA A 106 1.90 -7.09 12.08
CA ALA A 106 2.07 -5.73 11.59
C ALA A 106 1.78 -4.70 12.70
N ILE A 107 0.70 -4.89 13.46
CA ILE A 107 0.36 -4.04 14.61
C ILE A 107 1.45 -4.13 15.69
N ALA A 108 1.85 -5.35 16.06
CA ALA A 108 2.89 -5.57 17.06
C ALA A 108 4.24 -4.95 16.64
N GLY A 109 4.61 -5.12 15.37
CA GLY A 109 5.80 -4.51 14.79
C GLY A 109 5.73 -2.98 14.77
N GLY A 110 4.60 -2.39 14.39
CA GLY A 110 4.39 -0.94 14.44
C GLY A 110 4.50 -0.36 15.85
N VAL A 111 3.88 -1.03 16.84
CA VAL A 111 4.00 -0.65 18.26
C VAL A 111 5.43 -0.78 18.77
N PHE A 112 6.15 -1.83 18.36
CA PHE A 112 7.56 -2.02 18.72
C PHE A 112 8.45 -0.92 18.13
N LEU A 113 8.28 -0.61 16.84
CA LEU A 113 9.07 0.42 16.14
C LEU A 113 8.83 1.83 16.69
N ARG A 114 7.63 2.12 17.22
CA ARG A 114 7.32 3.41 17.87
C ARG A 114 8.26 3.73 19.03
N LYS A 115 8.82 2.73 19.73
CA LYS A 115 9.74 2.95 20.85
C LYS A 115 11.07 3.59 20.46
N PHE A 116 11.40 3.60 19.17
CA PHE A 116 12.65 4.11 18.63
C PHE A 116 12.51 5.50 17.97
N HIS A 117 11.37 6.17 18.17
CA HIS A 117 11.07 7.45 17.52
C HIS A 117 11.78 8.66 18.19
N ASP A 118 12.09 8.60 19.49
CA ASP A 118 12.46 9.80 20.27
C ASP A 118 13.97 10.01 20.54
N GLU A 119 14.87 9.03 20.37
CA GLU A 119 16.28 9.25 20.73
C GLU A 119 17.27 8.50 19.83
N THR A 120 18.25 9.22 19.25
CA THR A 120 19.54 8.78 18.63
C THR A 120 19.55 7.60 17.64
N LEU A 121 18.44 6.88 17.49
CA LEU A 121 18.23 5.62 16.80
C LEU A 121 17.27 5.77 15.62
N HIS A 122 16.89 6.99 15.23
CA HIS A 122 16.04 7.28 14.06
C HIS A 122 16.54 6.57 12.78
N VAL A 123 17.85 6.35 12.67
CA VAL A 123 18.47 5.60 11.58
C VAL A 123 17.97 4.16 11.49
N ALA A 124 17.67 3.49 12.60
CA ALA A 124 17.26 2.08 12.58
C ALA A 124 15.85 1.87 12.00
N PRO A 125 14.78 2.56 12.46
CA PRO A 125 13.46 2.49 11.81
C PRO A 125 13.51 2.97 10.35
N ALA A 126 14.23 4.07 10.06
CA ALA A 126 14.38 4.57 8.69
C ALA A 126 15.06 3.54 7.77
N THR A 127 16.14 2.91 8.23
CA THR A 127 16.84 1.85 7.48
C THR A 127 15.92 0.66 7.27
N PHE A 128 15.16 0.26 8.30
CA PHE A 128 14.18 -0.80 8.19
C PHE A 128 13.15 -0.48 7.08
N TYR A 129 12.55 0.71 7.09
CA TYR A 129 11.58 1.16 6.07
C TYR A 129 12.16 1.10 4.65
N VAL A 130 13.41 1.55 4.46
CA VAL A 130 14.07 1.48 3.15
C VAL A 130 14.34 0.04 2.74
N VAL A 131 14.84 -0.81 3.63
CA VAL A 131 15.09 -2.23 3.32
C VAL A 131 13.80 -2.94 2.90
N VAL A 132 12.73 -2.79 3.68
CA VAL A 132 11.44 -3.42 3.32
C VAL A 132 10.86 -2.83 2.04
N ASN A 133 11.05 -1.52 1.78
CA ASN A 133 10.65 -0.89 0.53
C ASN A 133 11.42 -1.46 -0.67
N VAL A 134 12.75 -1.65 -0.57
CA VAL A 134 13.57 -2.23 -1.63
C VAL A 134 13.16 -3.67 -1.92
N LEU A 135 12.99 -4.50 -0.88
CA LEU A 135 12.52 -5.88 -1.04
C LEU A 135 11.13 -5.93 -1.69
N THR A 136 10.22 -5.06 -1.27
CA THR A 136 8.88 -4.94 -1.86
C THR A 136 8.96 -4.49 -3.32
N THR A 137 9.82 -3.52 -3.63
CA THR A 137 10.03 -3.00 -4.99
C THR A 137 10.54 -4.10 -5.92
N ALA A 138 11.41 -5.00 -5.44
CA ALA A 138 11.87 -6.15 -6.21
C ALA A 138 10.70 -7.11 -6.56
N PHE A 139 9.80 -7.38 -5.60
CA PHE A 139 8.59 -8.15 -5.88
C PHE A 139 7.65 -7.41 -6.85
N LEU A 140 7.51 -6.08 -6.71
CA LEU A 140 6.67 -5.29 -7.59
C LEU A 140 7.21 -5.24 -9.03
N ALA A 141 8.53 -5.27 -9.23
CA ALA A 141 9.13 -5.44 -10.55
C ALA A 141 8.71 -6.78 -11.19
N TYR A 142 8.68 -7.86 -10.39
CA TYR A 142 8.13 -9.13 -10.84
C TYR A 142 6.62 -9.03 -11.16
N PHE A 143 5.82 -8.38 -10.31
CA PHE A 143 4.40 -8.14 -10.59
C PHE A 143 4.19 -7.36 -11.90
N VAL A 144 4.96 -6.30 -12.13
CA VAL A 144 4.96 -5.53 -13.39
C VAL A 144 5.26 -6.43 -14.58
N LYS A 145 6.28 -7.30 -14.47
CA LYS A 145 6.60 -8.28 -15.51
C LYS A 145 5.41 -9.21 -15.78
N ARG A 146 4.72 -9.71 -14.76
CA ARG A 146 3.53 -10.56 -14.92
C ARG A 146 2.38 -9.83 -15.61
N VAL A 147 2.16 -8.56 -15.29
CA VAL A 147 1.15 -7.71 -15.95
C VAL A 147 1.53 -7.41 -17.41
N TRP A 148 2.82 -7.31 -17.71
CA TRP A 148 3.30 -7.17 -19.08
C TRP A 148 3.02 -8.45 -19.88
N GLU A 149 3.36 -9.62 -19.32
CA GLU A 149 3.15 -10.93 -19.92
C GLU A 149 1.66 -11.25 -20.16
N SER A 150 0.75 -10.68 -19.38
CA SER A 150 -0.69 -10.85 -19.59
C SER A 150 -1.26 -10.08 -20.80
N GLY A 151 -0.42 -9.28 -21.47
CA GLY A 151 -0.79 -8.43 -22.60
C GLY A 151 -1.21 -7.00 -22.20
N ALA A 152 -1.27 -6.69 -20.90
CA ALA A 152 -1.67 -5.38 -20.39
C ALA A 152 -0.50 -4.37 -20.32
N GLN A 153 0.25 -4.22 -21.41
CA GLN A 153 1.52 -3.48 -21.45
C GLN A 153 1.41 -2.03 -20.94
N LYS A 154 0.37 -1.28 -21.32
CA LYS A 154 0.16 0.10 -20.84
C LYS A 154 0.03 0.16 -19.32
N LEU A 155 -0.68 -0.80 -18.73
CA LEU A 155 -0.82 -0.90 -17.27
C LEU A 155 0.48 -1.34 -16.61
N ALA A 156 1.24 -2.24 -17.22
CA ALA A 156 2.55 -2.63 -16.73
C ALA A 156 3.52 -1.42 -16.68
N VAL A 157 3.58 -0.61 -17.74
CA VAL A 157 4.40 0.63 -17.75
C VAL A 157 3.94 1.60 -16.66
N ALA A 158 2.63 1.87 -16.58
CA ALA A 158 2.10 2.76 -15.54
C ALA A 158 2.41 2.25 -14.12
N THR A 159 2.31 0.94 -13.90
CA THR A 159 2.64 0.27 -12.63
C THR A 159 4.12 0.40 -12.31
N GLY A 160 5.00 0.20 -13.30
CA GLY A 160 6.44 0.39 -13.13
C GLY A 160 6.81 1.83 -12.78
N LEU A 161 6.26 2.81 -13.50
CA LEU A 161 6.51 4.23 -13.26
C LEU A 161 6.02 4.68 -11.89
N VAL A 162 4.80 4.32 -11.49
CA VAL A 162 4.27 4.71 -10.18
C VAL A 162 5.01 4.03 -9.03
N THR A 163 5.44 2.78 -9.23
CA THR A 163 6.29 2.08 -8.25
C THR A 163 7.63 2.78 -8.09
N ALA A 164 8.30 3.15 -9.20
CA ALA A 164 9.56 3.87 -9.14
C ALA A 164 9.42 5.23 -8.44
N ALA A 165 8.35 5.97 -8.73
CA ALA A 165 8.04 7.23 -8.05
C ALA A 165 7.80 7.01 -6.54
N ALA A 166 7.02 5.99 -6.17
CA ALA A 166 6.74 5.69 -4.77
C ALA A 166 7.98 5.25 -4.00
N SER A 167 8.86 4.44 -4.61
CA SER A 167 10.15 4.06 -4.02
C SER A 167 11.06 5.28 -3.86
N ALA A 168 11.09 6.21 -4.82
CA ALA A 168 11.86 7.44 -4.70
C ALA A 168 11.36 8.33 -3.55
N ILE A 169 10.04 8.46 -3.38
CA ILE A 169 9.43 9.14 -2.23
C ILE A 169 9.82 8.44 -0.93
N ALA A 170 9.71 7.11 -0.87
CA ALA A 170 10.04 6.34 0.33
C ALA A 170 11.50 6.50 0.75
N MET A 171 12.44 6.44 -0.20
CA MET A 171 13.87 6.67 0.07
C MET A 171 14.15 8.11 0.52
N SER A 172 13.44 9.09 -0.05
CA SER A 172 13.62 10.51 0.30
C SER A 172 12.94 10.90 1.60
N TYR A 173 11.98 10.10 2.09
CA TYR A 173 11.16 10.40 3.25
C TYR A 173 12.02 10.68 4.49
N ASP A 174 12.90 9.74 4.82
CA ASP A 174 13.68 9.76 6.06
C ASP A 174 15.15 10.18 5.87
N PHE A 175 15.71 10.06 4.66
CA PHE A 175 17.15 10.25 4.41
C PHE A 175 17.52 11.47 3.56
N PHE A 176 16.61 11.97 2.73
CA PHE A 176 16.91 13.05 1.78
C PHE A 176 15.87 14.17 1.87
N PRO A 177 15.90 15.00 2.94
CA PRO A 177 15.03 16.15 3.02
C PRO A 177 15.32 17.10 1.85
N LEU A 178 14.25 17.58 1.20
CA LEU A 178 14.37 18.51 0.08
C LEU A 178 14.80 19.88 0.63
N PRO A 179 15.96 20.43 0.22
CA PRO A 179 16.52 21.65 0.81
C PRO A 179 15.70 22.91 0.51
N PHE A 180 14.75 22.83 -0.43
CA PHE A 180 13.87 23.91 -0.85
C PHE A 180 12.44 23.79 -0.29
N ASP A 181 12.17 22.78 0.55
CA ASP A 181 10.86 22.59 1.17
C ASP A 181 10.70 23.50 2.40
N ASP A 182 9.45 23.77 2.78
CA ASP A 182 9.16 24.54 3.98
C ASP A 182 9.32 23.71 5.27
N GLN A 183 9.22 24.37 6.43
CA GLN A 183 9.35 23.72 7.74
C GLN A 183 8.35 22.58 7.96
N ASN A 184 7.19 22.62 7.29
CA ASN A 184 6.15 21.60 7.37
C ASN A 184 6.30 20.52 6.29
N ARG A 185 7.34 20.60 5.46
CA ARG A 185 7.60 19.71 4.33
C ARG A 185 6.41 19.62 3.36
N THR A 186 5.71 20.73 3.14
CA THR A 186 4.44 20.75 2.39
C THR A 186 4.60 20.23 0.97
N LEU A 187 5.72 20.55 0.29
CA LEU A 187 5.96 20.07 -1.08
C LEU A 187 6.22 18.56 -1.12
N PHE A 188 7.03 18.06 -0.19
CA PHE A 188 7.31 16.64 -0.06
C PHE A 188 6.02 15.86 0.23
N TYR A 189 5.24 16.27 1.22
CA TYR A 189 3.99 15.57 1.56
C TYR A 189 2.97 15.66 0.41
N THR A 190 2.88 16.78 -0.29
CA THR A 190 2.03 16.88 -1.48
C THR A 190 2.45 15.85 -2.54
N ALA A 191 3.74 15.75 -2.84
CA ALA A 191 4.26 14.79 -3.81
C ALA A 191 4.01 13.34 -3.35
N ALA A 192 4.20 13.04 -2.06
CA ALA A 192 3.95 11.73 -1.48
C ALA A 192 2.47 11.32 -1.58
N LEU A 193 1.56 12.20 -1.16
CA LEU A 193 0.11 11.97 -1.18
C LEU A 193 -0.41 11.76 -2.61
N ILE A 194 0.06 12.56 -3.58
CA ILE A 194 -0.29 12.38 -4.99
C ILE A 194 0.24 11.03 -5.49
N THR A 195 1.51 10.71 -5.22
CA THR A 195 2.15 9.49 -5.70
C THR A 195 1.45 8.25 -5.17
N TRP A 196 1.22 8.17 -3.85
CA TRP A 196 0.55 7.04 -3.22
C TRP A 196 -0.93 6.98 -3.60
N GLY A 197 -1.59 8.13 -3.75
CA GLY A 197 -2.95 8.21 -4.26
C GLY A 197 -3.07 7.76 -5.71
N SER A 198 -2.06 7.99 -6.54
CA SER A 198 -2.00 7.44 -7.91
C SER A 198 -1.62 5.96 -7.94
N GLN A 199 -0.86 5.48 -6.97
CA GLN A 199 -0.45 4.07 -6.87
C GLN A 199 -1.66 3.14 -6.70
N GLY A 200 -2.60 3.48 -5.80
CA GLY A 200 -3.79 2.65 -5.53
C GLY A 200 -4.62 2.28 -6.77
N PRO A 201 -5.10 3.26 -7.57
CA PRO A 201 -5.86 3.02 -8.78
C PRO A 201 -5.08 2.22 -9.82
N ILE A 202 -3.79 2.54 -10.01
CA ILE A 202 -2.94 1.85 -10.99
C ILE A 202 -2.75 0.39 -10.58
N TYR A 203 -2.45 0.12 -9.31
CA TYR A 203 -2.29 -1.24 -8.80
C TYR A 203 -3.60 -2.03 -8.88
N PHE A 204 -4.73 -1.40 -8.57
CA PHE A 204 -6.04 -2.05 -8.75
C PHE A 204 -6.32 -2.42 -10.20
N LEU A 205 -6.03 -1.53 -11.15
CA LEU A 205 -6.23 -1.80 -12.57
C LEU A 205 -5.29 -2.89 -13.08
N ALA A 206 -4.03 -2.89 -12.64
CA ALA A 206 -3.04 -3.91 -12.95
C ALA A 206 -3.44 -5.28 -12.37
N TYR A 207 -3.89 -5.30 -11.10
CA TYR A 207 -4.42 -6.48 -10.44
C TYR A 207 -5.59 -7.07 -11.21
N ARG A 208 -6.57 -6.23 -11.56
CA ARG A 208 -7.73 -6.65 -12.36
C ARG A 208 -7.31 -7.26 -13.70
N ALA A 209 -6.38 -6.61 -14.40
CA ALA A 209 -5.91 -7.10 -15.70
C ALA A 209 -5.27 -8.48 -15.58
N LEU A 210 -4.44 -8.69 -14.55
CA LEU A 210 -3.80 -9.98 -14.32
C LEU A 210 -4.80 -11.06 -13.85
N HIS A 211 -5.74 -10.71 -12.98
CA HIS A 211 -6.81 -11.62 -12.56
C HIS A 211 -7.66 -12.07 -13.76
N ASN A 212 -8.14 -11.12 -14.57
CA ASN A 212 -8.94 -11.44 -15.76
C ASN A 212 -8.18 -12.34 -16.74
N HIS A 213 -6.88 -12.11 -16.91
CA HIS A 213 -6.02 -12.98 -17.71
C HIS A 213 -5.96 -14.41 -17.13
N ASN A 214 -5.71 -14.56 -15.82
CA ASN A 214 -5.65 -15.87 -15.16
C ASN A 214 -6.96 -16.66 -15.24
N VAL A 215 -8.10 -15.96 -15.18
CA VAL A 215 -9.43 -16.55 -15.39
C VAL A 215 -9.57 -17.02 -16.84
N ALA A 216 -9.23 -16.17 -17.80
CA ALA A 216 -9.35 -16.48 -19.23
C ALA A 216 -8.46 -17.65 -19.67
N THR A 217 -7.26 -17.80 -19.10
CA THR A 217 -6.33 -18.90 -19.39
C THR A 217 -6.64 -20.18 -18.61
N GLY A 218 -7.72 -20.22 -17.82
CA GLY A 218 -8.11 -21.39 -17.03
C GLY A 218 -7.15 -21.73 -15.89
N THR A 219 -6.20 -20.84 -15.58
CA THR A 219 -5.26 -21.00 -14.46
C THR A 219 -6.00 -20.98 -13.11
N GLU A 220 -7.16 -20.32 -13.04
CA GLU A 220 -8.07 -20.38 -11.89
C GLU A 220 -9.12 -21.52 -11.96
N GLY A 221 -9.55 -21.94 -13.16
CA GLY A 221 -10.66 -22.88 -13.36
C GLY A 221 -10.33 -24.37 -13.12
N ASN A 222 -9.06 -24.77 -13.25
CA ASN A 222 -8.68 -26.19 -13.30
C ASN A 222 -8.64 -26.92 -11.94
N ARG A 223 -8.98 -26.24 -10.82
CA ARG A 223 -9.00 -26.84 -9.46
C ARG A 223 -10.40 -27.06 -8.89
N SER A 224 -11.42 -26.31 -9.30
CA SER A 224 -12.78 -26.56 -8.80
C SER A 224 -13.28 -27.93 -9.28
N GLN A 225 -13.02 -28.30 -10.54
CA GLN A 225 -13.28 -29.66 -11.04
C GLN A 225 -12.44 -30.74 -10.37
N LYS A 226 -11.22 -30.43 -9.91
CA LYS A 226 -10.32 -31.39 -9.24
C LYS A 226 -10.69 -31.62 -7.76
N ALA A 227 -11.36 -30.65 -7.13
CA ALA A 227 -11.91 -30.78 -5.78
C ALA A 227 -13.23 -31.57 -5.80
N ASP A 228 -14.12 -31.31 -6.77
CA ASP A 228 -15.36 -32.07 -6.94
C ASP A 228 -15.12 -33.53 -7.33
N ALA A 229 -14.13 -33.80 -8.20
CA ALA A 229 -13.74 -35.16 -8.55
C ALA A 229 -13.12 -35.96 -7.38
N ARG A 230 -12.63 -35.29 -6.33
CA ARG A 230 -12.14 -35.97 -5.11
C ARG A 230 -13.24 -36.25 -4.09
N HIS A 231 -14.33 -35.49 -4.13
CA HIS A 231 -15.51 -35.74 -3.29
C HIS A 231 -16.50 -36.74 -3.91
N SER A 232 -16.41 -37.01 -5.21
CA SER A 232 -17.26 -37.97 -5.92
C SER A 232 -16.76 -39.42 -5.91
N ILE A 233 -15.57 -39.69 -5.37
CA ILE A 233 -14.95 -41.03 -5.30
C ILE A 233 -14.69 -41.44 -3.83
N GLY A 234 -15.47 -40.90 -2.88
CA GLY A 234 -15.40 -41.21 -1.45
C GLY A 234 -16.66 -41.86 -0.95
#